data_AF-A0A1M7IKN2-F1
#
_entry.id   AF-A0A1M7IKN2-F1
#
_cell.length_a   1.000
_cell.length_b   1.000
_cell.length_c   1.000
_cell.angle_alpha   90.00
_cell.angle_beta   90.00
_cell.angle_gamma   90.00
#
_symmetry.space_group_name_H-M   'P 1'
#
loop_
_entity.id
_entity.type
_entity.pdbx_description
1 polymer ?
#
loop_
_entity_poly.entity_id
_entity_poly.type
_entity_poly.pdbx_seq_one_letter_code
_entity_poly.pdbx_strand_id
1 'polypeptide(L)'
;MSGARVNWPALMRAGLRGLGLRPAEFWALTPAELELMLGRGGVVAPLARARLEALLEAYPDGAGRDGADRERKETGHGRHG
;
A
#
# COMPACT_ATOMS: atom_id res chain seq x y z
N MET A 1 14.84 -8.01 -9.78
CA MET A 1 15.34 -7.24 -8.61
C MET A 1 14.35 -7.45 -7.48
N SER A 2 14.71 -8.20 -6.43
CA SER A 2 13.82 -8.46 -5.30
C SER A 2 13.32 -7.13 -4.72
N GLY A 3 12.00 -6.90 -4.77
CA GLY A 3 11.39 -5.73 -4.16
C GLY A 3 11.69 -5.77 -2.67
N ALA A 4 12.54 -4.87 -2.19
CA ALA A 4 12.86 -4.79 -0.77
C ALA A 4 11.56 -4.56 0.00
N ARG A 5 11.13 -5.56 0.79
CA ARG A 5 9.99 -5.40 1.67
C ARG A 5 10.31 -4.27 2.66
N VAL A 6 9.46 -3.26 2.71
CA VAL A 6 9.58 -2.16 3.67
C VAL A 6 9.47 -2.75 5.08
N ASN A 7 10.50 -2.55 5.89
CA ASN A 7 10.49 -2.97 7.29
C ASN A 7 9.65 -1.98 8.12
N TRP A 8 8.33 -2.10 7.99
CA TRP A 8 7.35 -1.27 8.70
C TRP A 8 7.54 -1.22 10.21
N PRO A 9 7.77 -2.35 10.91
CA PRO A 9 8.00 -2.31 12.35
C PRO A 9 9.23 -1.48 12.75
N ALA A 10 10.31 -1.57 11.97
CA ALA A 10 11.50 -0.75 12.22
C ALA A 10 11.23 0.73 11.97
N LEU A 11 10.50 1.06 10.89
CA LEU A 11 10.13 2.44 10.55
C LEU A 11 9.23 3.08 11.62
N MET A 12 8.22 2.36 12.08
CA MET A 12 7.32 2.85 13.14
C MET A 12 8.05 3.06 14.46
N ARG A 13 8.99 2.18 14.82
CA ARG A 13 9.83 2.39 16.03
C ARG A 13 10.73 3.61 15.88
N ALA A 14 11.33 3.81 14.71
CA ALA A 14 12.19 4.95 14.46
C ALA A 14 11.41 6.28 14.49
N GLY A 15 10.24 6.34 13.84
CA GLY A 15 9.42 7.56 13.79
C GLY A 15 8.64 7.85 15.07
N LEU A 16 7.83 6.90 15.56
CA LEU A 16 6.90 7.13 16.68
C LEU A 16 7.60 7.08 18.04
N ARG A 17 8.65 6.25 18.19
CA ARG A 17 9.41 6.17 19.45
C ARG A 17 10.76 6.87 19.39
N GLY A 18 11.50 6.75 18.30
CA GLY A 18 12.83 7.35 18.16
C GLY A 18 12.76 8.88 18.03
N LEU A 19 11.98 9.38 17.07
CA LEU A 19 11.78 10.82 16.85
C LEU A 19 10.67 11.42 17.73
N GLY A 20 9.88 10.59 18.42
CA GLY A 20 8.78 11.04 19.28
C GLY A 20 7.59 11.66 18.53
N LEU A 21 7.45 11.37 17.23
CA LEU A 21 6.36 11.91 16.42
C LEU A 21 5.01 11.36 16.89
N ARG A 22 3.98 12.23 16.91
CA ARG A 22 2.60 11.75 17.06
C ARG A 22 2.21 10.95 15.81
N PRO A 23 1.28 9.98 15.91
CA PRO A 23 0.84 9.20 14.77
C PRO A 23 0.40 10.06 13.57
N ALA A 24 -0.32 11.15 13.82
CA ALA A 24 -0.77 12.07 12.78
C ALA A 24 0.41 12.78 12.08
N GLU A 25 1.44 13.18 12.82
CA GLU A 25 2.63 13.82 12.24
C GLU A 25 3.43 12.83 11.40
N PHE A 26 3.62 11.62 11.89
CA PHE A 26 4.30 10.56 11.16
C PHE A 26 3.62 10.24 9.82
N TRP A 27 2.29 10.20 9.78
CA TRP A 27 1.54 9.95 8.54
C TRP A 27 1.42 11.16 7.62
N ALA A 28 1.65 12.37 8.14
CA ALA A 28 1.69 13.59 7.34
C ALA A 28 3.05 13.78 6.63
N LEU A 29 4.11 13.16 7.12
CA LEU A 29 5.45 13.26 6.53
C LEU A 29 5.55 12.49 5.22
N THR A 30 6.26 13.07 4.27
CA THR A 30 6.75 12.34 3.10
C THR A 30 7.91 11.41 3.53
N PRO A 31 8.14 10.29 2.82
CA PRO A 31 9.28 9.41 3.11
C PRO A 31 10.63 10.12 3.07
N ALA A 32 10.79 11.12 2.21
CA ALA A 32 12.03 11.91 2.11
C ALA A 32 12.27 12.77 3.36
N GLU A 33 11.24 13.41 3.90
CA GLU A 33 11.33 14.18 5.14
C GLU A 33 11.62 13.27 6.34
N LEU A 34 11.02 12.09 6.38
CA LEU A 34 11.30 11.11 7.44
C LEU A 34 12.76 10.64 7.41
N GLU A 35 13.31 10.29 6.24
CA GLU A 35 14.72 9.89 6.11
C GLU A 35 15.68 11.03 6.48
N LEU A 36 15.36 12.27 6.11
CA LEU A 36 16.10 13.46 6.52
C LEU A 36 16.15 13.57 8.05
N MET A 37 14.99 13.46 8.73
CA MET A 37 14.91 13.53 10.19
C MET A 37 15.59 12.36 10.90
N LEU A 38 15.65 11.19 10.26
CA LEU A 38 16.39 10.02 10.75
C LEU A 38 17.91 10.13 10.56
N GLY A 39 18.41 11.26 10.03
CA GLY A 39 19.84 11.45 9.76
C GLY A 39 20.36 10.62 8.59
N ARG A 40 19.46 10.02 7.81
CA ARG A 40 19.77 9.17 6.66
C ARG A 40 19.73 9.98 5.37
N GLY A 41 20.43 11.12 5.35
CA GLY A 41 20.47 12.10 4.26
C GLY A 41 20.98 11.61 2.91
N GLY A 42 20.43 10.52 2.38
CA GLY A 42 20.52 10.10 1.01
C GLY A 42 19.21 10.46 0.33
N VAL A 43 19.31 11.21 -0.75
CA VAL A 43 18.18 11.50 -1.65
C VAL A 43 17.59 10.16 -2.07
N VAL A 44 16.44 9.77 -1.51
CA VAL A 44 15.63 8.71 -2.08
C VAL A 44 15.19 9.27 -3.42
N ALA A 45 15.84 8.82 -4.50
CA ALA A 45 15.51 9.25 -5.84
C ALA A 45 13.99 9.09 -6.02
N PRO A 46 13.27 10.16 -6.41
CA PRO A 46 11.84 10.07 -6.65
C PRO A 46 11.58 8.89 -7.57
N LEU A 47 10.56 8.10 -7.26
CA LEU A 47 10.22 6.92 -8.03
C LEU A 47 9.98 7.38 -9.48
N ALA A 48 10.91 7.06 -10.39
CA ALA A 48 10.82 7.55 -11.77
C ALA A 48 9.49 7.10 -12.38
N ARG A 49 8.88 7.94 -13.22
CA ARG A 49 7.55 7.68 -13.81
C ARG A 49 7.47 6.30 -14.46
N ALA A 50 8.52 5.89 -15.17
CA ALA A 50 8.64 4.56 -15.78
C ALA A 50 8.59 3.41 -14.76
N ARG A 51 9.12 3.60 -13.56
CA ARG A 51 9.08 2.59 -12.49
C ARG A 51 7.68 2.46 -11.89
N LEU A 52 6.95 3.57 -11.79
CA LEU A 52 5.55 3.56 -11.37
C LEU A 52 4.68 2.84 -12.40
N GLU A 53 4.87 3.11 -13.69
CA GLU A 53 4.18 2.41 -14.78
C GLU A 53 4.47 0.90 -14.76
N ALA A 54 5.73 0.52 -14.54
CA ALA A 54 6.10 -0.88 -14.36
C ALA A 54 5.49 -1.53 -13.10
N LEU A 55 5.13 -0.76 -12.06
CA LEU A 55 4.40 -1.28 -10.90
C LEU A 55 2.91 -1.47 -11.20
N LEU A 56 2.29 -0.50 -11.89
CA LEU A 56 0.88 -0.59 -12.27
C LEU A 56 0.61 -1.78 -13.19
N GLU A 57 1.54 -2.07 -14.10
CA GLU A 57 1.46 -3.26 -14.96
C GLU A 57 1.70 -4.56 -14.18
N ALA A 58 2.66 -4.57 -13.24
CA ALA A 58 2.99 -5.77 -12.47
C ALA A 58 1.97 -6.12 -11.39
N TYR A 59 1.22 -5.13 -10.90
CA TYR A 59 0.21 -5.27 -9.85
C TYR A 59 -1.08 -4.56 -10.29
N PRO A 60 -1.80 -5.11 -11.28
CA PRO A 60 -3.09 -4.56 -11.67
C PRO A 60 -4.06 -4.74 -10.50
N ASP A 61 -4.73 -3.65 -10.11
CA ASP A 61 -5.75 -3.64 -9.05
C ASP A 61 -7.02 -4.38 -9.53
N GLY A 62 -6.96 -5.71 -9.59
CA GLY A 62 -8.06 -6.56 -10.01
C GLY A 62 -9.17 -6.63 -8.97
N ALA A 63 -10.36 -6.14 -9.37
CA ALA A 63 -11.73 -6.39 -8.87
C ALA A 63 -11.89 -7.27 -7.62
N GLY A 64 -11.40 -6.82 -6.47
CA GLY A 64 -11.66 -7.45 -5.19
C GLY A 64 -13.01 -7.07 -4.61
N ARG A 65 -14.15 -7.32 -5.32
CA ARG A 65 -15.47 -7.57 -4.71
C ARG A 65 -16.70 -7.81 -5.61
N ASP A 66 -16.63 -7.76 -6.94
CA ASP A 66 -17.87 -7.71 -7.74
C ASP A 66 -18.27 -9.02 -8.45
N GLY A 67 -17.65 -10.15 -8.11
CA GLY A 67 -17.88 -11.43 -8.80
C GLY A 67 -18.66 -12.51 -8.04
N ALA A 68 -18.94 -12.33 -6.74
CA ALA A 68 -19.43 -13.44 -5.90
C ALA A 68 -20.96 -13.47 -5.65
N ASP A 69 -21.75 -12.54 -6.17
CA ASP A 69 -23.16 -12.39 -5.77
C ASP A 69 -24.21 -12.47 -6.89
N ARG A 70 -23.84 -12.78 -8.15
CA ARG A 70 -24.82 -12.86 -9.24
C ARG A 70 -25.27 -14.27 -9.63
N GLU A 71 -24.61 -15.32 -9.15
CA GLU A 71 -24.97 -16.71 -9.48
C GLU A 71 -25.54 -17.47 -8.27
N ARG A 72 -26.43 -16.84 -7.51
CA ARG A 72 -27.26 -17.52 -6.51
C ARG A 72 -28.71 -17.07 -6.55
N LYS A 73 -29.25 -16.75 -7.73
CA LYS A 73 -30.70 -16.55 -7.93
C LYS A 73 -31.17 -17.14 -9.26
N GLU A 74 -30.93 -18.43 -9.50
CA GLU A 74 -31.67 -19.14 -10.56
C GLU A 74 -32.10 -20.57 -10.19
N THR A 75 -31.86 -21.02 -8.97
CA THR A 75 -32.40 -22.30 -8.48
C THR A 75 -33.50 -22.06 -7.46
N GLY A 76 -34.73 -21.92 -7.92
CA GLY A 76 -35.89 -21.97 -7.04
C GLY A 76 -37.07 -21.10 -7.47
N HIS A 77 -37.64 -21.33 -8.65
CA HIS A 77 -39.04 -20.96 -8.88
C HIS A 77 -39.81 -22.09 -9.56
N GLY A 78 -40.60 -22.78 -8.73
CA GLY A 78 -41.92 -23.33 -9.03
C GLY A 78 -42.10 -24.10 -10.33
N ARG A 79 -42.06 -25.43 -10.24
CA ARG A 79 -42.81 -26.29 -11.17
C ARG A 79 -44.03 -26.84 -10.42
N HIS A 80 -45.11 -26.06 -10.46
CA HIS A 80 -46.48 -26.57 -10.33
C HIS A 80 -46.94 -27.03 -11.73
N GLY A 81 -47.59 -28.19 -11.79
CA GLY A 81 -48.15 -28.79 -12.98
C GLY A 81 -48.30 -30.28 -12.78
#